data_AF-A0A2S2FE58-F1
#
_entry.id   AF-A0A2S2FE58-F1
#
_cell.length_a   1.000
_cell.length_b   1.000
_cell.length_c   1.000
_cell.angle_alpha   90.00
_cell.angle_beta   90.00
_cell.angle_gamma   90.00
#
_symmetry.space_group_name_H-M   'P 1'
#
loop_
_entity.id
_entity.type
_entity.pdbx_description
1 polymer ?
#
loop_
_entity_poly.entity_id
_entity_poly.type
_entity_poly.pdbx_seq_one_letter_code
_entity_poly.pdbx_strand_id
1 'polypeptide(L)' 'MTYWSQLINELQDKEKGNMSQHEIAAQVPCSQNYISELKAGKKGKRISHEIAKGLEDLHKKKVQVS' A
#
# COMPACT_ATOMS: atom_id res chain seq x y z
N MET A 1 7.39 -0.57 12.80
CA MET A 1 6.62 -0.70 11.55
C MET A 1 6.98 0.50 10.67
N THR A 2 7.24 0.33 9.37
CA THR A 2 7.53 1.45 8.47
C THR A 2 6.23 2.19 8.10
N TYR A 3 6.32 3.43 7.63
CA TYR A 3 5.17 4.17 7.09
C TYR A 3 4.39 3.34 6.05
N TRP A 4 5.11 2.77 5.07
CA TRP A 4 4.52 1.92 4.03
C TRP A 4 3.88 0.65 4.60
N SER A 5 4.49 0.03 5.61
CA SER A 5 3.94 -1.16 6.25
C SER A 5 2.61 -0.84 6.94
N GLN A 6 2.52 0.28 7.64
CA GLN A 6 1.28 0.73 8.26
C GLN A 6 0.20 1.03 7.19
N LEU A 7 0.55 1.81 6.17
CA LEU A 7 -0.37 2.18 5.10
C LEU A 7 -0.93 0.94 4.38
N ILE A 8 -0.07 -0.04 4.06
CA ILE A 8 -0.51 -1.31 3.44
C ILE A 8 -1.38 -2.12 4.41
N ASN A 9 -1.06 -2.17 5.70
CA ASN A 9 -1.91 -2.85 6.67
C ASN A 9 -3.32 -2.25 6.74
N GLU A 10 -3.44 -0.92 6.70
CA GLU A 10 -4.73 -0.24 6.68
C GLU A 10 -5.52 -0.47 5.37
N LEU A 11 -4.83 -0.54 4.23
CA LEU A 11 -5.45 -0.93 2.95
C LEU A 11 -5.96 -2.38 2.96
N GLN A 12 -5.28 -3.28 3.68
CA GLN A 12 -5.66 -4.69 3.79
C GLN A 12 -6.67 -4.98 4.91
N ASP A 13 -6.85 -4.05 5.84
CA ASP A 13 -7.77 -4.19 6.96
C ASP A 13 -9.20 -4.32 6.44
N LYS A 14 -9.92 -5.36 6.91
CA LYS A 14 -11.25 -5.74 6.39
C LYS A 14 -12.33 -4.71 6.70
N GLU A 15 -12.18 -3.96 7.78
CA GLU A 15 -13.13 -2.92 8.19
C GLU A 15 -12.81 -1.57 7.54
N LYS A 16 -11.62 -1.44 6.94
CA LYS A 16 -11.16 -0.24 6.23
C LYS A 16 -11.08 -0.48 4.73
N GLY A 17 -9.88 -0.77 4.22
CA GLY A 17 -9.65 -0.84 2.78
C GLY A 17 -10.14 -2.14 2.13
N ASN A 18 -10.16 -3.26 2.87
CA ASN A 18 -10.53 -4.60 2.44
C ASN A 18 -9.92 -5.02 1.09
N MET A 19 -8.63 -4.69 0.88
CA MET A 19 -7.91 -5.03 -0.34
C MET A 19 -6.91 -6.17 -0.12
N SER A 20 -6.81 -7.06 -1.09
CA SER A 20 -5.66 -7.98 -1.20
C SER A 20 -4.42 -7.26 -1.71
N GLN A 21 -3.23 -7.84 -1.49
CA GLN A 21 -1.98 -7.28 -2.03
C GLN A 21 -1.96 -7.28 -3.57
N HIS A 22 -2.66 -8.22 -4.21
CA HIS A 22 -2.81 -8.27 -5.66
C HIS A 22 -3.64 -7.09 -6.17
N GLU A 23 -4.74 -6.76 -5.49
CA GLU A 23 -5.58 -5.60 -5.85
C GLU A 23 -4.85 -4.28 -5.60
N ILE A 24 -4.06 -4.16 -4.53
CA ILE A 24 -3.21 -2.99 -4.30
C ILE A 24 -2.20 -2.83 -5.43
N ALA A 25 -1.53 -3.91 -5.83
CA ALA A 25 -0.55 -3.91 -6.93
C ALA A 25 -1.19 -3.69 -8.31
N ALA A 26 -2.48 -3.98 -8.49
CA ALA A 26 -3.19 -3.66 -9.72
C ALA A 26 -3.50 -2.15 -9.84
N GLN A 27 -3.60 -1.45 -8.71
CA GLN A 27 -3.93 -0.01 -8.65
C GLN A 27 -2.70 0.89 -8.54
N VAL A 28 -1.56 0.34 -8.14
CA VAL A 28 -0.28 1.04 -8.02
C VAL A 28 0.71 0.34 -8.94
N PRO A 29 1.45 1.03 -9.81
CA PRO A 29 2.28 0.41 -10.86
C PRO A 29 3.52 -0.32 -10.27
N CYS A 30 3.27 -1.45 -9.62
CA CYS A 30 4.26 -2.28 -8.95
C CYS A 30 3.76 -3.73 -8.88
N SER A 31 4.64 -4.66 -8.51
CA SER A 31 4.26 -6.06 -8.36
C SER A 31 3.68 -6.35 -6.96
N GLN A 32 2.90 -7.41 -6.82
CA GLN A 32 2.43 -7.89 -5.51
C GLN A 32 3.61 -8.20 -4.56
N ASN A 33 4.72 -8.75 -5.09
CA ASN A 33 5.95 -8.94 -4.32
C ASN A 33 6.50 -7.62 -3.77
N TYR A 34 6.43 -6.53 -4.54
CA TYR A 34 6.85 -5.21 -4.07
C TYR A 34 6.00 -4.74 -2.88
N ILE A 35 4.68 -4.92 -2.94
CA ILE A 35 3.76 -4.64 -1.83
C ILE A 35 4.11 -5.50 -0.61
N SER A 36 4.37 -6.80 -0.80
CA SER A 36 4.78 -7.70 0.28
C SER A 36 6.09 -7.26 0.97
N GLU A 37 7.08 -6.83 0.19
CA GLU A 37 8.36 -6.34 0.71
C GLU A 37 8.24 -4.99 1.43
N LEU A 38 7.39 -4.08 0.93
CA LEU A 38 7.04 -2.84 1.63
C LEU A 38 6.35 -3.13 2.97
N LYS A 39 5.37 -4.06 2.96
CA LYS A 39 4.66 -4.50 4.16
C LYS A 39 5.61 -5.11 5.19
N ALA A 40 6.55 -5.95 4.75
CA ALA A 40 7.56 -6.54 5.62
C ALA A 40 8.65 -5.55 6.08
N GLY A 41 8.64 -4.30 5.59
CA GLY A 41 9.66 -3.30 5.90
C GLY A 41 11.04 -3.58 5.26
N LYS A 42 11.12 -4.56 4.34
CA LYS A 42 12.34 -4.89 3.59
C LYS A 42 12.64 -3.82 2.53
N LYS A 43 11.59 -3.17 2.02
CA LYS A 43 11.65 -1.96 1.16
C LYS A 43 11.00 -0.77 1.85
N GLY A 44 11.20 0.41 1.27
CA GLY A 44 10.53 1.65 1.71
C GLY A 44 11.45 2.81 2.06
N LYS A 45 12.77 2.56 2.19
CA LYS A 45 13.78 3.64 2.33
C LYS A 45 13.97 4.44 1.04
N ARG A 46 13.86 3.77 -0.11
CA ARG A 46 13.86 4.37 -1.46
C ARG A 46 12.72 3.74 -2.24
N ILE A 47 11.72 4.54 -2.53
CA ILE A 47 10.53 4.19 -3.30
C ILE A 47 10.43 5.20 -4.44
N SER A 48 9.97 4.78 -5.62
CA SER A 48 9.74 5.75 -6.69
C SER A 48 8.60 6.68 -6.29
N HIS A 49 8.69 7.94 -6.75
CA HIS A 49 7.65 8.92 -6.46
C HIS A 49 6.26 8.45 -6.92
N GLU A 50 6.20 7.79 -8.08
CA GLU A 50 4.97 7.25 -8.65
C GLU A 50 4.32 6.18 -7.75
N ILE A 51 5.09 5.22 -7.23
CA ILE A 51 4.55 4.18 -6.35
C ILE A 51 4.15 4.78 -5.00
N ALA A 52 4.97 5.68 -4.45
CA ALA A 52 4.69 6.37 -3.19
C ALA A 52 3.36 7.14 -3.27
N LYS A 53 3.22 8.00 -4.29
CA LYS A 53 2.01 8.78 -4.51
C LYS A 53 0.80 7.88 -4.79
N GLY A 54 0.96 6.84 -5.61
CA GLY A 54 -0.11 5.89 -5.89
C GLY A 54 -0.64 5.18 -4.64
N LEU A 55 0.24 4.79 -3.72
CA LEU A 55 -0.15 4.19 -2.44
C LEU A 55 -0.89 5.18 -1.54
N GLU A 56 -0.38 6.41 -1.41
CA GLU A 56 -1.03 7.46 -0.61
C GLU A 56 -2.40 7.83 -1.14
N ASP A 57 -2.55 8.00 -2.45
CA ASP A 57 -3.82 8.32 -3.10
C ASP A 57 -4.82 7.16 -2.97
N LEU A 58 -4.35 5.91 -3.11
CA LEU A 58 -5.17 4.73 -2.90
C LEU A 58 -5.66 4.64 -1.44
N HIS A 59 -4.77 4.88 -0.47
CA HIS A 59 -5.10 4.89 0.95
C HIS A 59 -6.13 5.96 1.29
N LYS A 60 -5.93 7.19 0.83
CA LYS A 60 -6.93 8.26 0.98
C LYS A 60 -8.28 7.83 0.45
N LYS A 61 -8.34 7.31 -0.78
CA LYS A 61 -9.58 6.89 -1.45
C LYS A 61 -10.32 5.76 -0.74
N LYS A 62 -9.61 4.84 -0.10
CA LYS A 62 -10.18 3.60 0.46
C LYS A 62 -10.37 3.60 1.97
N VAL A 63 -9.58 4.38 2.68
CA VAL A 63 -9.53 4.36 4.15
C VAL A 63 -9.97 5.68 4.77
N GLN A 64 -9.66 6.82 4.15
CA GLN A 64 -9.96 8.14 4.75
C GLN A 64 -11.30 8.75 4.31
N VAL A 65 -11.99 8.15 3.34
CA VAL A 65 -13.33 8.60 2.88
C VAL A 65 -14.46 7.76 3.50
N SER A 66 -14.13 6.81 4.39
CA SER A 66 -15.09 5.90 5.04
C SER A 66 -15.35 6.29 6.49
#